data_AF-A0A178TJB2-F1
#
_entry.id   AF-A0A178TJB2-F1
#
_cell.length_a   1.000
_cell.length_b   1.000
_cell.length_c   1.000
_cell.angle_alpha   90.00
_cell.angle_beta   90.00
_cell.angle_gamma   90.00
#
_symmetry.space_group_name_H-M   'P 1'
#
loop_
_entity.id
_entity.type
_entity.pdbx_description
1 polymer ?
#
loop_
_entity_poly.entity_id
_entity_poly.type
_entity_poly.pdbx_seq_one_letter_code
_entity_poly.pdbx_strand_id
1 'polypeptide(L)'
;MAHTATIELVPASTWETVTLEQCKQLLEQFRDIARKTGEQLGWDYEQYAFPYDIVINEDRIILVGKDARYHMIECRIHERAVEFALSKQATHGDKGKANELCKFFAKRMAGKLHLFNGRVMYYYKR
;
A
#
# COMPACT_ATOMS: atom_id res chain seq x y z
N MET A 1 9.23 -7.94 15.95
CA MET A 1 9.45 -6.74 15.12
C MET A 1 8.38 -6.75 14.05
N ALA A 2 7.70 -5.63 13.84
CA ALA A 2 6.83 -5.49 12.67
C ALA A 2 7.72 -5.41 11.42
N HIS A 3 7.33 -6.04 10.33
CA HIS A 3 8.04 -5.88 9.06
C HIS A 3 7.52 -4.62 8.40
N THR A 4 8.40 -3.69 8.03
CA THR A 4 8.01 -2.42 7.41
C THR A 4 8.59 -2.28 6.01
N ALA A 5 7.87 -1.55 5.16
CA ALA A 5 8.34 -1.04 3.88
C ALA A 5 8.05 0.46 3.82
N THR A 6 9.02 1.25 3.39
CA THR A 6 8.93 2.71 3.47
C THR A 6 9.16 3.33 2.10
N ILE A 7 8.30 4.29 1.76
CA ILE A 7 8.43 5.11 0.55
C ILE A 7 8.82 6.51 0.99
N GLU A 8 10.01 6.95 0.57
CA GLU A 8 10.53 8.28 0.86
C GLU A 8 10.33 9.19 -0.35
N LEU A 9 9.85 10.42 -0.09
CA LEU A 9 9.87 11.50 -1.07
C LEU A 9 11.30 12.01 -1.26
N VAL A 10 11.76 11.98 -2.50
CA VAL A 10 13.04 12.52 -2.94
C VAL A 10 12.84 13.86 -3.67
N PRO A 11 13.89 14.66 -3.92
CA PRO A 11 13.74 15.93 -4.66
C PRO A 11 13.07 15.79 -6.04
N ALA A 12 13.21 14.61 -6.68
CA ALA A 12 12.60 14.29 -7.96
C ALA A 12 11.20 13.63 -7.85
N SER A 13 10.63 13.53 -6.65
CA SER A 13 9.30 12.98 -6.44
C SER A 13 8.22 13.91 -7.00
N THR A 14 7.08 13.34 -7.35
CA THR A 14 5.94 14.11 -7.90
C THR A 14 5.19 14.89 -6.83
N TRP A 15 5.41 14.56 -5.56
CA TRP A 15 4.78 15.20 -4.40
C TRP A 15 5.84 15.90 -3.55
N GLU A 16 5.47 17.04 -2.97
CA GLU A 16 6.32 17.78 -2.03
C GLU A 16 6.16 17.26 -0.59
N THR A 17 4.91 16.96 -0.22
CA THR A 17 4.52 16.38 1.07
C THR A 17 3.52 15.24 0.86
N VAL A 18 3.41 14.36 1.85
CA VAL A 18 2.43 13.28 1.89
C VAL A 18 1.30 13.65 2.84
N THR A 19 0.06 13.51 2.38
CA THR A 19 -1.15 13.75 3.18
C THR A 19 -2.04 12.51 3.25
N LEU A 20 -2.89 12.47 4.29
CA LEU A 20 -3.89 11.43 4.47
C LEU A 20 -4.82 11.30 3.27
N GLU A 21 -5.30 12.43 2.75
CA GLU A 21 -6.23 12.46 1.63
C GLU A 21 -5.61 11.92 0.34
N GLN A 22 -4.36 12.28 0.02
CA GLN A 22 -3.65 11.71 -1.12
C GLN A 22 -3.49 10.20 -1.01
N CYS A 23 -3.14 9.69 0.19
CA CYS A 23 -3.00 8.25 0.42
C CYS A 23 -4.33 7.51 0.28
N LYS A 24 -5.43 8.11 0.76
CA LYS A 24 -6.79 7.59 0.59
C LYS A 24 -7.17 7.52 -0.89
N GLN A 25 -6.90 8.57 -1.66
CA GLN A 25 -7.17 8.58 -3.11
C GLN A 25 -6.37 7.51 -3.85
N LEU A 26 -5.11 7.28 -3.49
CA LEU A 26 -4.32 6.19 -4.07
C LEU A 26 -4.87 4.80 -3.72
N LEU A 27 -5.36 4.60 -2.50
CA LEU A 27 -6.01 3.34 -2.10
C LEU A 27 -7.28 3.08 -2.91
N GLU A 28 -8.11 4.11 -3.09
CA GLU A 28 -9.32 4.03 -3.91
C GLU A 28 -8.99 3.71 -5.37
N GLN A 29 -7.99 4.37 -5.95
CA GLN A 29 -7.50 4.06 -7.31
C GLN A 29 -6.98 2.62 -7.40
N PHE A 30 -6.23 2.15 -6.40
CA PHE A 30 -5.74 0.77 -6.37
C PHE A 30 -6.90 -0.23 -6.34
N ARG A 31 -7.91 0.02 -5.50
CA ARG A 31 -9.13 -0.80 -5.41
C ARG A 31 -9.90 -0.83 -6.73
N ASP A 32 -10.07 0.31 -7.39
CA ASP A 32 -10.76 0.39 -8.68
C ASP A 32 -10.02 -0.35 -9.79
N ILE A 33 -8.69 -0.24 -9.83
CA ILE A 33 -7.86 -0.99 -10.79
C ILE A 33 -8.00 -2.49 -10.52
N ALA A 34 -7.89 -2.89 -9.25
CA ALA A 34 -7.98 -4.27 -8.82
C ALA A 34 -9.36 -4.88 -9.18
N ARG A 35 -10.46 -4.14 -8.98
CA ARG A 35 -11.81 -4.53 -9.40
C ARG A 35 -11.90 -4.76 -10.90
N LYS A 36 -11.49 -3.76 -11.71
CA LYS A 36 -11.53 -3.85 -13.18
C LYS A 36 -10.69 -5.02 -13.72
N THR A 37 -9.55 -5.31 -13.11
CA THR A 37 -8.74 -6.48 -13.47
C THR A 37 -9.47 -7.79 -13.12
N GLY A 38 -10.19 -7.85 -11.99
CA GLY A 38 -11.02 -8.99 -11.61
C GLY A 38 -12.20 -9.23 -12.56
N GLU A 39 -12.92 -8.16 -12.94
CA GLU A 39 -14.03 -8.20 -13.91
C GLU A 39 -13.59 -8.82 -15.25
N GLN A 40 -12.42 -8.40 -15.76
CA GLN A 40 -11.86 -8.88 -17.03
C GLN A 40 -11.44 -10.35 -17.02
N LEU A 41 -11.08 -10.88 -15.85
CA LEU A 41 -10.59 -12.26 -15.70
C LEU A 41 -11.71 -13.25 -15.40
N GLY A 42 -12.94 -12.78 -15.16
CA GLY A 42 -14.16 -13.58 -15.09
C GLY A 42 -14.10 -14.67 -14.02
N TRP A 43 -14.49 -14.32 -12.78
CA TRP A 43 -15.00 -15.15 -11.66
C TRP A 43 -15.05 -14.22 -10.42
N ASP A 44 -15.46 -14.71 -9.24
CA ASP A 44 -15.53 -14.01 -7.92
C ASP A 44 -14.24 -13.29 -7.43
N TYR A 45 -13.29 -13.02 -8.31
CA TYR A 45 -12.00 -12.37 -8.13
C TYR A 45 -12.10 -10.93 -7.61
N GLU A 46 -13.22 -10.23 -7.77
CA GLU A 46 -13.39 -8.89 -7.22
C GLU A 46 -13.17 -8.86 -5.69
N GLN A 47 -13.67 -9.87 -4.98
CA GLN A 47 -13.52 -9.98 -3.52
C GLN A 47 -12.07 -10.27 -3.10
N TYR A 48 -11.28 -10.89 -4.00
CA TYR A 48 -9.88 -11.24 -3.78
C TYR A 48 -8.91 -10.12 -4.16
N ALA A 49 -9.33 -9.23 -5.05
CA ALA A 49 -8.47 -8.18 -5.59
C ALA A 49 -8.13 -7.12 -4.51
N PHE A 50 -9.09 -6.81 -3.64
CA PHE A 50 -8.92 -5.95 -2.47
C PHE A 50 -9.70 -6.49 -1.23
N PRO A 51 -9.13 -7.46 -0.51
CA PRO A 51 -9.81 -8.22 0.55
C PRO A 51 -9.75 -7.53 1.92
N TYR A 52 -9.84 -6.19 1.95
CA TYR A 52 -9.74 -5.39 3.17
C TYR A 52 -10.85 -4.37 3.30
N ASP A 53 -11.24 -4.08 4.53
CA ASP A 53 -11.97 -2.88 4.92
C ASP A 53 -10.99 -1.76 5.31
N ILE A 54 -11.36 -0.52 5.04
CA ILE A 54 -10.50 0.66 5.27
C ILE A 54 -10.98 1.37 6.55
N VAL A 55 -10.12 1.42 7.55
CA VAL A 55 -10.31 2.19 8.77
C VAL A 55 -9.32 3.36 8.77
N ILE A 56 -9.81 4.58 8.96
CA ILE A 56 -9.00 5.81 8.88
C ILE A 56 -8.89 6.44 10.26
N ASN A 57 -7.66 6.76 10.65
CA ASN A 57 -7.32 7.57 11.82
C ASN A 57 -6.60 8.85 11.37
N GLU A 58 -6.22 9.73 12.30
CA GLU A 58 -5.57 11.02 11.98
C GLU A 58 -4.28 10.89 11.15
N ASP A 59 -3.42 9.92 11.48
CA ASP A 59 -2.07 9.77 10.93
C ASP A 59 -1.84 8.46 10.17
N ARG A 60 -2.90 7.64 10.03
CA ARG A 60 -2.77 6.29 9.45
C ARG A 60 -4.07 5.80 8.85
N ILE A 61 -3.91 4.93 7.86
CA ILE A 61 -4.97 4.13 7.26
C ILE A 61 -4.68 2.67 7.59
N ILE A 62 -5.66 1.98 8.14
CA ILE A 62 -5.57 0.57 8.54
C ILE A 62 -6.45 -0.24 7.58
N LEU A 63 -5.84 -1.21 6.90
CA LEU A 63 -6.54 -2.17 6.07
C LEU A 63 -6.79 -3.43 6.89
N VAL A 64 -8.04 -3.67 7.27
CA VAL A 64 -8.44 -4.81 8.11
C VAL A 64 -8.95 -5.93 7.20
N GLY A 65 -8.40 -7.14 7.34
CA GLY A 65 -8.77 -8.27 6.48
C GLY A 65 -10.23 -8.68 6.64
N LYS A 66 -10.90 -8.98 5.52
CA LYS A 66 -12.31 -9.41 5.49
C LYS A 66 -12.53 -10.88 5.83
N ASP A 67 -11.48 -11.69 5.74
CA ASP A 67 -11.52 -13.13 6.01
C ASP A 67 -10.21 -13.62 6.63
N ALA A 68 -10.19 -14.87 7.12
CA ALA A 68 -9.05 -15.43 7.87
C ALA A 68 -7.72 -15.51 7.09
N ARG A 69 -7.73 -15.31 5.76
CA ARG A 69 -6.52 -15.29 4.93
C ARG A 69 -5.80 -13.94 5.00
N TYR A 70 -6.42 -12.92 5.55
CA TYR A 70 -5.88 -11.57 5.66
C TYR A 70 -6.06 -11.06 7.08
N HIS A 71 -4.99 -10.54 7.68
CA HIS A 71 -5.04 -10.00 9.02
C HIS A 71 -5.18 -8.49 8.97
N MET A 72 -4.08 -7.79 8.70
CA MET A 72 -4.06 -6.33 8.71
C MET A 72 -2.81 -5.76 8.03
N ILE A 73 -2.95 -4.61 7.38
CA ILE A 73 -1.85 -3.77 6.91
C ILE A 73 -2.05 -2.35 7.46
N GLU A 74 -1.04 -1.79 8.11
CA GLU A 74 -1.06 -0.38 8.51
C GLU A 74 -0.31 0.46 7.47
N CYS A 75 -0.90 1.56 7.03
CA CYS A 75 -0.29 2.60 6.22
C CYS A 75 -0.16 3.86 7.09
N ARG A 76 1.06 4.11 7.57
CA ARG A 76 1.39 5.25 8.45
C ARG A 76 1.93 6.38 7.61
N ILE A 77 1.45 7.57 7.88
CA ILE A 77 1.67 8.73 7.02
C ILE A 77 2.56 9.71 7.77
N HIS A 78 3.66 10.07 7.12
CA HIS A 78 4.62 11.04 7.60
C HIS A 78 4.76 12.13 6.54
N GLU A 79 5.15 13.34 6.93
CA GLU A 79 5.24 14.50 6.02
C GLU A 79 6.00 14.21 4.72
N ARG A 80 7.08 13.41 4.79
CA ARG A 80 7.93 13.06 3.64
C ARG A 80 7.99 11.56 3.34
N ALA A 81 7.14 10.75 3.95
CA ALA A 81 7.17 9.31 3.76
C ALA A 81 5.83 8.61 4.01
N VAL A 82 5.68 7.44 3.40
CA VAL A 82 4.62 6.48 3.74
C VAL A 82 5.29 5.20 4.22
N GLU A 83 4.92 4.73 5.41
CA GLU A 83 5.37 3.44 5.94
C GLU A 83 4.21 2.44 5.91
N PHE A 84 4.43 1.31 5.26
CA PHE A 84 3.56 0.14 5.35
C PHE A 84 4.10 -0.81 6.42
N ALA A 85 3.31 -1.13 7.43
CA ALA A 85 3.69 -2.02 8.52
C ALA A 85 2.82 -3.27 8.57
N LEU A 86 3.48 -4.42 8.75
CA LEU A 86 2.86 -5.72 8.94
C LEU A 86 3.18 -6.24 10.34
N SER A 87 2.14 -6.62 11.08
CA SER A 87 2.30 -7.23 12.40
C SER A 87 2.88 -8.65 12.29
N LYS A 88 3.23 -9.27 13.42
CA LYS A 88 3.65 -10.69 13.45
C LYS A 88 2.53 -11.66 13.02
N GLN A 89 1.28 -11.22 13.09
CA GLN A 89 0.10 -12.00 12.68
C GLN A 89 -0.21 -11.88 11.19
N ALA A 90 0.53 -11.03 10.46
CA ALA A 90 0.35 -10.85 9.03
C ALA A 90 0.54 -12.17 8.27
N THR A 91 -0.44 -12.50 7.45
CA THR A 91 -0.47 -13.72 6.66
C THR A 91 0.45 -13.63 5.45
N HIS A 92 0.57 -14.73 4.70
CA HIS A 92 1.22 -14.69 3.39
C HIS A 92 0.46 -13.77 2.41
N GLY A 93 -0.87 -13.74 2.50
CA GLY A 93 -1.72 -12.85 1.71
C GLY A 93 -1.46 -11.37 2.00
N ASP A 94 -1.35 -11.00 3.28
CA ASP A 94 -1.01 -9.64 3.70
C ASP A 94 0.34 -9.19 3.13
N LYS A 95 1.35 -10.06 3.20
CA LYS A 95 2.68 -9.80 2.63
C LYS A 95 2.62 -9.58 1.12
N GLY A 96 1.84 -10.39 0.40
CA GLY A 96 1.64 -10.23 -1.04
C GLY A 96 1.00 -8.89 -1.38
N LYS A 97 -0.14 -8.58 -0.76
CA LYS A 97 -0.89 -7.35 -1.01
C LYS A 97 -0.16 -6.09 -0.57
N ALA A 98 0.54 -6.12 0.56
CA ALA A 98 1.37 -5.01 1.00
C ALA A 98 2.51 -4.71 0.00
N ASN A 99 3.11 -5.75 -0.59
CA ASN A 99 4.14 -5.58 -1.63
C ASN A 99 3.57 -4.99 -2.93
N GLU A 100 2.36 -5.38 -3.34
CA GLU A 100 1.67 -4.78 -4.49
C GLU A 100 1.37 -3.30 -4.22
N LEU A 101 0.81 -3.01 -3.04
CA LEU A 101 0.38 -1.69 -2.64
C LEU A 101 1.55 -0.71 -2.51
N CYS A 102 2.64 -1.09 -1.84
CA CYS A 102 3.79 -0.20 -1.66
C CYS A 102 4.47 0.12 -3.00
N LYS A 103 4.50 -0.83 -3.95
CA LYS A 103 5.02 -0.59 -5.31
C LYS A 103 4.10 0.34 -6.11
N PHE A 104 2.78 0.17 -5.97
CA PHE A 104 1.80 1.07 -6.60
C PHE A 104 1.97 2.50 -6.09
N PHE A 105 2.02 2.69 -4.77
CA PHE A 105 2.23 3.99 -4.13
C PHE A 105 3.56 4.61 -4.60
N ALA A 106 4.66 3.86 -4.52
CA ALA A 106 5.98 4.36 -4.88
C ALA A 106 6.06 4.82 -6.33
N LYS A 107 5.39 4.11 -7.25
CA LYS A 107 5.28 4.51 -8.65
C LYS A 107 4.49 5.82 -8.83
N ARG A 108 3.40 6.02 -8.08
CA ARG A 108 2.56 7.23 -8.18
C ARG A 108 3.25 8.45 -7.57
N MET A 109 4.03 8.25 -6.51
CA MET A 109 4.79 9.29 -5.81
C MET A 109 6.14 9.62 -6.50
N ALA A 110 6.57 8.81 -7.48
CA ALA A 110 7.96 8.78 -7.96
C ALA A 110 8.95 8.75 -6.77
N GLY A 111 8.71 7.83 -5.84
CA GLY A 111 9.44 7.72 -4.58
C GLY A 111 10.62 6.74 -4.61
N LYS A 112 11.39 6.74 -3.53
CA LYS A 112 12.35 5.68 -3.20
C LYS A 112 11.69 4.69 -2.25
N LEU A 113 11.55 3.44 -2.66
CA LEU A 113 10.89 2.38 -1.89
C LEU A 113 11.93 1.45 -1.27
N HIS A 114 11.96 1.35 0.05
CA HIS A 114 12.61 0.27 0.80
C HIS A 114 11.58 -0.82 1.06
N LEU A 115 11.76 -2.00 0.47
CA LEU A 115 10.86 -3.14 0.61
C LEU A 115 11.03 -3.85 1.97
N PHE A 116 10.04 -4.65 2.36
CA PHE A 116 10.05 -5.46 3.58
C PHE A 116 11.26 -6.41 3.73
N ASN A 117 11.91 -6.75 2.63
CA ASN A 117 13.10 -7.60 2.59
C ASN A 117 14.42 -6.82 2.48
N GLY A 118 14.38 -5.49 2.61
CA GLY A 118 15.53 -4.59 2.54
C GLY A 118 15.96 -4.19 1.13
N ARG A 119 15.38 -4.75 0.06
CA ARG A 119 15.68 -4.28 -1.31
C ARG A 119 15.18 -2.86 -1.51
N VAL A 120 15.96 -2.05 -2.23
CA VAL A 120 15.60 -0.68 -2.61
C VAL A 120 15.16 -0.62 -4.05
N MET A 121 14.04 0.03 -4.32
CA MET A 121 13.52 0.34 -5.65
C MET A 121 13.40 1.85 -5.82
N TYR A 122 13.62 2.32 -7.04
CA TYR A 122 13.65 3.75 -7.35
C TYR A 122 12.68 4.03 -8.49
N TYR A 123 11.67 4.85 -8.24
CA TYR A 123 10.59 5.14 -9.18
C TYR A 123 10.65 6.56 -9.77
N TYR A 124 11.72 7.29 -9.52
CA TYR A 124 12.01 8.61 -10.10
C TYR A 124 13.07 8.51 -11.19
N LYS A 125 13.09 9.50 -12.10
CA LYS A 125 14.18 9.66 -13.06
C LYS A 125 15.44 10.10 -12.30
N ARG A 126 16.50 9.33 -12.45
CA ARG A 126 17.81 9.59 -11.88
C ARG A 126 18.68 10.38 -12.85
#